data_AF-A0A9P5Z9T0-F1
#
_entry.id   AF-A0A9P5Z9T0-F1
#
_cell.length_a   1.000
_cell.length_b   1.000
_cell.length_c   1.000
_cell.angle_alpha   90.00
_cell.angle_beta   90.00
_cell.angle_gamma   90.00
#
_symmetry.space_group_name_H-M   'P 1'
#
loop_
_entity.id
_entity.type
_entity.pdbx_description
1 polymer ?
#
loop_
_entity_poly.entity_id
_entity_poly.type
_entity_poly.pdbx_seq_one_letter_code
_entity_poly.pdbx_strand_id
1 'polypeptide(L)'
;MRFTVALSTALLAATVASGLVIPSNGLRARDLEVREPTPNDPPHPNVVKAHRATTNMPKRQDTFHVPAAPSTGKPAHTFTGTEVRKAVFDSHAEAERIKHISKTQQKKSPLKTFNNRPHEVPQAHGGGDRPLPHMVVDRNAPHHPPGREYPLPNHHDPHNPGPARVITQQTKGGHHTFKGVIAHDQSRTPGPGYNDHFQVKPRH
;
A
#
# COMPACT_ATOMS: atom_id res chain seq x y z
N MET A 1 16.99 -73.18 -27.80
CA MET A 1 15.56 -73.13 -28.17
C MET A 1 14.83 -74.31 -27.54
N ARG A 2 14.10 -74.11 -26.44
CA ARG A 2 12.99 -74.97 -25.98
C ARG A 2 12.02 -74.10 -25.17
N PHE A 3 10.81 -73.93 -25.71
CA PHE A 3 9.66 -73.39 -25.02
C PHE A 3 8.98 -74.52 -24.23
N THR A 4 8.51 -74.25 -23.01
CA THR A 4 7.30 -74.90 -22.51
C THR A 4 6.64 -74.03 -21.44
N VAL A 5 5.36 -73.77 -21.66
CA VAL A 5 4.40 -73.02 -20.85
C VAL A 5 3.64 -74.01 -19.97
N ALA A 6 3.39 -73.66 -18.71
CA ALA A 6 2.27 -74.14 -17.87
C ALA A 6 2.12 -73.11 -16.72
N LEU A 7 1.06 -72.28 -16.62
CA LEU A 7 -0.30 -72.59 -16.12
C LEU A 7 -0.22 -73.40 -14.81
N SER A 8 -0.73 -73.03 -13.64
CA SER A 8 -1.86 -72.17 -13.24
C SER A 8 -1.76 -71.98 -11.71
N THR A 9 -2.29 -70.90 -11.14
CA THR A 9 -3.30 -70.93 -10.05
C THR A 9 -3.50 -69.53 -9.50
N ALA A 10 -4.68 -68.98 -9.77
CA ALA A 10 -5.22 -67.84 -9.07
C ALA A 10 -5.53 -68.24 -7.63
N LEU A 11 -5.00 -67.50 -6.65
CA LEU A 11 -5.61 -67.40 -5.34
C LEU A 11 -5.93 -65.93 -5.09
N LEU A 12 -7.23 -65.63 -5.16
CA LEU A 12 -7.80 -64.42 -4.59
C LEU A 12 -7.49 -64.40 -3.09
N ALA A 13 -6.67 -63.43 -2.67
CA ALA A 13 -6.70 -62.94 -1.30
C ALA A 13 -7.20 -61.49 -1.38
N ALA A 14 -8.51 -61.35 -1.19
CA ALA A 14 -9.17 -60.07 -0.95
C ALA A 14 -8.74 -59.57 0.44
N THR A 15 -7.64 -58.82 0.51
CA THR A 15 -7.35 -57.98 1.67
C THR A 15 -8.03 -56.64 1.46
N VAL A 16 -9.24 -56.53 2.01
CA VAL A 16 -9.91 -55.24 2.22
C VAL A 16 -9.08 -54.47 3.25
N ALA A 17 -8.07 -53.75 2.77
CA ALA A 17 -7.51 -52.63 3.49
C ALA A 17 -8.12 -51.39 2.84
N SER A 18 -9.12 -50.80 3.50
CA SER A 18 -9.58 -49.44 3.25
C SER A 18 -8.46 -48.46 3.63
N GLY A 19 -7.38 -48.49 2.87
CA GLY A 19 -6.46 -47.37 2.77
C GLY A 19 -7.17 -46.34 1.93
N LEU A 20 -7.61 -45.26 2.56
CA LEU A 20 -7.94 -44.02 1.88
C LEU A 20 -6.69 -43.60 1.08
N VAL A 21 -6.60 -44.04 -0.17
CA VAL A 21 -5.63 -43.52 -1.13
C VAL A 21 -6.08 -42.09 -1.41
N ILE A 22 -5.52 -41.14 -0.67
CA ILE A 22 -5.56 -39.75 -1.06
C ILE A 22 -4.72 -39.67 -2.34
N PRO A 23 -5.29 -39.40 -3.52
CA PRO A 23 -4.50 -39.21 -4.72
C PRO A 23 -3.57 -38.02 -4.48
N SER A 24 -2.27 -38.29 -4.38
CA SER A 24 -1.20 -37.28 -4.24
C SER A 24 -0.97 -36.47 -5.53
N ASN A 25 -1.88 -36.52 -6.50
CA ASN A 25 -1.85 -35.77 -7.75
C ASN A 25 -2.68 -34.47 -7.69
N GLY A 26 -2.62 -33.76 -6.56
CA GLY A 26 -3.33 -32.50 -6.36
C GLY A 26 -2.60 -31.47 -5.49
N LEU A 27 -1.34 -31.71 -5.12
CA LEU A 27 -0.50 -30.73 -4.40
C LEU A 27 0.16 -29.71 -5.33
N ARG A 28 -0.48 -29.40 -6.47
CA ARG A 28 -0.20 -28.15 -7.17
C ARG A 28 -0.91 -27.07 -6.38
N ALA A 29 -0.12 -26.30 -5.63
CA ALA A 29 -0.39 -24.93 -5.22
C ALA A 29 -1.89 -24.61 -5.21
N ARG A 30 -2.61 -25.09 -4.19
CA ARG A 30 -3.74 -24.29 -3.73
C ARG A 30 -3.12 -22.96 -3.38
N ASP A 31 -3.32 -21.99 -4.27
CA ASP A 31 -3.21 -20.59 -3.91
C ASP A 31 -3.81 -20.51 -2.52
N LEU A 32 -2.95 -20.28 -1.53
CA LEU A 32 -3.37 -19.73 -0.26
C LEU A 32 -3.96 -18.40 -0.66
N GLU A 33 -5.24 -18.43 -1.03
CA GLU A 33 -6.12 -17.29 -1.10
C GLU A 33 -6.08 -16.74 0.32
N VAL A 34 -5.14 -15.83 0.54
CA VAL A 34 -5.10 -14.97 1.70
C VAL A 34 -6.43 -14.25 1.63
N ARG A 35 -7.43 -14.76 2.35
CA ARG A 35 -8.78 -14.22 2.42
C ARG A 35 -8.65 -12.72 2.56
N GLU A 36 -9.11 -11.98 1.56
CA GLU A 36 -9.07 -10.54 1.65
C GLU A 36 -9.93 -10.12 2.84
N PRO A 37 -9.42 -9.24 3.72
CA PRO A 37 -10.21 -8.76 4.84
C PRO A 37 -11.49 -8.14 4.30
N THR A 38 -12.62 -8.63 4.80
CA THR A 38 -13.93 -8.09 4.44
C THR A 38 -14.14 -6.76 5.16
N PRO A 39 -15.00 -5.87 4.65
CA PRO A 39 -15.28 -4.58 5.30
C PRO A 39 -15.78 -4.68 6.75
N ASN A 40 -16.24 -5.86 7.18
CA ASN A 40 -16.77 -6.11 8.51
C ASN A 40 -15.78 -6.77 9.48
N ASP A 41 -14.59 -7.17 9.02
CA ASP A 41 -13.59 -7.75 9.90
C ASP A 41 -13.05 -6.66 10.85
N PRO A 42 -12.96 -6.91 12.16
CA PRO A 42 -12.41 -5.93 13.09
C PRO A 42 -10.98 -5.60 12.69
N PRO A 43 -10.57 -4.32 12.76
CA PRO A 43 -9.24 -3.93 12.34
C PRO A 43 -8.19 -4.63 13.20
N HIS A 44 -7.12 -5.10 12.55
CA HIS A 44 -6.03 -5.80 13.22
C HIS A 44 -5.47 -4.93 14.37
N PRO A 45 -5.27 -5.47 15.60
CA PRO A 45 -4.87 -4.67 16.76
C PRO A 45 -3.62 -3.80 16.55
N ASN A 46 -2.66 -4.29 15.77
CA ASN A 46 -1.46 -3.54 15.40
C ASN A 46 -1.77 -2.26 14.63
N VAL A 47 -2.79 -2.26 13.76
CA VAL A 47 -3.21 -1.09 12.97
C VAL A 47 -3.72 0.01 13.88
N VAL A 48 -4.61 -0.35 14.82
CA VAL A 48 -5.16 0.58 15.81
C VAL A 48 -4.05 1.15 16.69
N LYS A 49 -3.13 0.30 17.15
CA LYS A 49 -1.97 0.72 17.96
C LYS A 49 -1.06 1.68 17.20
N ALA A 50 -0.71 1.35 15.95
CA ALA A 50 0.15 2.18 15.10
C ALA A 50 -0.50 3.54 14.79
N HIS A 51 -1.80 3.56 14.49
CA HIS A 51 -2.54 4.79 14.22
C HIS A 51 -2.60 5.70 15.44
N ARG A 52 -2.93 5.16 16.63
CA ARG A 52 -2.95 5.93 17.89
C ARG A 52 -1.57 6.49 18.25
N ALA A 53 -0.51 5.75 17.94
CA ALA A 53 0.86 6.18 18.16
C ALA A 53 1.38 7.14 17.06
N THR A 54 0.57 7.47 16.05
CA THR A 54 1.00 8.38 15.00
C THR A 54 0.92 9.83 15.48
N THR A 55 2.06 10.54 15.45
CA THR A 55 2.18 11.93 15.90
C THR A 55 1.89 12.93 14.78
N ASN A 56 1.65 14.20 15.15
CA ASN A 56 1.38 15.34 14.25
C ASN A 56 0.15 15.19 13.35
N MET A 57 -0.82 14.37 13.74
CA MET A 57 -2.06 14.20 12.99
C MET A 57 -2.86 15.53 12.92
N PRO A 58 -3.50 15.85 11.78
CA PRO A 58 -4.34 17.03 11.69
C PRO A 58 -5.61 16.91 12.55
N LYS A 59 -6.21 18.05 12.86
CA LYS A 59 -7.53 18.08 13.51
C LYS A 59 -8.59 17.62 12.50
N ARG A 60 -9.72 17.12 12.99
CA ARG A 60 -10.78 16.56 12.11
C ARG A 60 -11.39 17.59 11.17
N GLN A 61 -11.46 18.84 11.64
CA GLN A 61 -12.01 19.99 10.94
C GLN A 61 -11.03 20.66 9.96
N ASP A 62 -9.73 20.32 10.01
CA ASP A 62 -8.76 20.94 9.09
C ASP A 62 -9.13 20.61 7.65
N THR A 63 -8.92 21.52 6.70
CA THR A 63 -9.14 21.27 5.28
C THR A 63 -7.85 21.39 4.48
N PHE A 64 -7.74 20.60 3.41
CA PHE A 64 -6.58 20.54 2.52
C PHE A 64 -7.06 20.76 1.10
N HIS A 65 -6.64 21.87 0.49
CA HIS A 65 -7.10 22.26 -0.84
C HIS A 65 -6.02 22.03 -1.89
N VAL A 66 -6.35 21.20 -2.88
CA VAL A 66 -5.55 21.01 -4.09
C VAL A 66 -6.18 21.87 -5.19
N PRO A 67 -5.45 22.82 -5.78
CA PRO A 67 -5.99 23.68 -6.82
C PRO A 67 -6.32 22.86 -8.08
N ALA A 68 -7.30 23.34 -8.83
CA ALA A 68 -7.60 22.82 -10.16
C ALA A 68 -6.45 23.09 -11.13
N ALA A 69 -6.41 22.33 -12.22
CA ALA A 69 -5.59 22.64 -13.39
C ALA A 69 -6.49 22.81 -14.63
N PRO A 70 -6.94 24.05 -14.93
CA PRO A 70 -7.80 24.32 -16.07
C PRO A 70 -7.19 23.89 -17.41
N SER A 71 -5.87 24.01 -17.56
CA SER A 71 -5.14 23.60 -18.77
C SER A 71 -5.23 22.11 -19.08
N THR A 72 -5.45 21.27 -18.05
CA THR A 72 -5.55 19.81 -18.18
C THR A 72 -6.97 19.30 -17.89
N GLY A 73 -7.94 20.21 -17.66
CA GLY A 73 -9.32 19.87 -17.33
C GLY A 73 -9.51 19.21 -15.96
N LYS A 74 -8.49 19.21 -15.09
CA LYS A 74 -8.57 18.55 -13.78
C LYS A 74 -9.23 19.48 -12.75
N PRO A 75 -10.29 19.01 -12.06
CA PRO A 75 -10.98 19.82 -11.05
C PRO A 75 -10.16 19.97 -9.77
N ALA A 76 -10.50 20.98 -8.97
CA ALA A 76 -9.96 21.15 -7.63
C ALA A 76 -10.44 20.02 -6.70
N HIS A 77 -9.65 19.73 -5.68
CA HIS A 77 -10.02 18.80 -4.61
C HIS A 77 -9.92 19.48 -3.25
N THR A 78 -10.85 19.13 -2.37
CA THR A 78 -10.79 19.49 -0.95
C THR A 78 -10.89 18.22 -0.13
N PHE A 79 -9.98 18.05 0.81
CA PHE A 79 -9.97 16.94 1.76
C PHE A 79 -10.16 17.49 3.17
N THR A 80 -10.91 16.75 3.98
CA THR A 80 -11.06 17.02 5.41
C THR A 80 -9.98 16.31 6.21
N GLY A 81 -9.70 16.81 7.41
CA GLY A 81 -8.81 16.17 8.35
C GLY A 81 -9.31 14.79 8.76
N THR A 82 -10.63 14.55 8.72
CA THR A 82 -11.20 13.21 8.89
C THR A 82 -10.72 12.25 7.80
N GLU A 83 -10.77 12.66 6.53
CA GLU A 83 -10.28 11.85 5.41
C GLU A 83 -8.78 11.62 5.47
N VAL A 84 -8.00 12.64 5.85
CA VAL A 84 -6.55 12.50 6.05
C VAL A 84 -6.25 11.50 7.17
N ARG A 85 -6.95 11.59 8.30
CA ARG A 85 -6.78 10.63 9.41
C ARG A 85 -7.17 9.22 9.02
N LYS A 86 -8.22 9.07 8.20
CA LYS A 86 -8.64 7.78 7.65
C LYS A 86 -7.58 7.22 6.70
N ALA A 87 -7.07 8.00 5.76
CA ALA A 87 -6.01 7.56 4.85
C ALA A 87 -4.73 7.15 5.59
N VAL A 88 -4.38 7.82 6.70
CA VAL A 88 -3.26 7.37 7.56
C VAL A 88 -3.58 6.05 8.26
N PHE A 89 -4.82 5.82 8.68
CA PHE A 89 -5.24 4.53 9.24
C PHE A 89 -5.16 3.42 8.18
N ASP A 90 -5.71 3.67 6.99
CA ASP A 90 -5.71 2.74 5.86
C ASP A 90 -4.27 2.44 5.40
N SER A 91 -3.36 3.42 5.48
CA SER A 91 -1.93 3.22 5.25
C SER A 91 -1.29 2.21 6.21
N HIS A 92 -1.66 2.25 7.51
CA HIS A 92 -1.19 1.26 8.48
C HIS A 92 -1.85 -0.11 8.26
N ALA A 93 -3.14 -0.13 7.91
CA ALA A 93 -3.83 -1.37 7.57
C ALA A 93 -3.18 -2.06 6.37
N GLU A 94 -2.89 -1.28 5.32
CA GLU A 94 -2.20 -1.77 4.14
C GLU A 94 -0.78 -2.25 4.47
N ALA A 95 -0.05 -1.53 5.33
CA ALA A 95 1.27 -1.92 5.77
C ALA A 95 1.28 -3.26 6.52
N GLU A 96 0.25 -3.56 7.31
CA GLU A 96 0.09 -4.87 7.94
C GLU A 96 -0.31 -5.93 6.90
N ARG A 97 -1.28 -5.63 6.03
CA ARG A 97 -1.76 -6.55 4.99
C ARG A 97 -0.61 -7.02 4.09
N ILE A 98 0.23 -6.10 3.60
CA ILE A 98 1.30 -6.44 2.64
C ILE A 98 2.36 -7.40 3.21
N LYS A 99 2.50 -7.51 4.54
CA LYS A 99 3.43 -8.46 5.18
C LYS A 99 3.04 -9.92 4.95
N HIS A 100 1.77 -10.18 4.64
CA HIS A 100 1.20 -11.53 4.59
C HIS A 100 0.76 -11.96 3.19
N ILE A 101 1.03 -11.15 2.16
CA ILE A 101 0.60 -11.42 0.78
C ILE A 101 1.77 -11.64 -0.18
N SER A 102 1.48 -12.20 -1.35
CA SER A 102 2.48 -12.45 -2.39
C SER A 102 3.13 -11.15 -2.93
N LYS A 103 4.38 -11.25 -3.39
CA LYS A 103 5.10 -10.11 -4.02
C LYS A 103 4.33 -9.48 -5.17
N THR A 104 3.58 -10.27 -5.94
CA THR A 104 2.74 -9.78 -7.05
C THR A 104 1.61 -8.88 -6.54
N GLN A 105 0.96 -9.26 -5.44
CA GLN A 105 -0.07 -8.42 -4.82
C GLN A 105 0.52 -7.20 -4.10
N GLN A 106 1.71 -7.33 -3.49
CA GLN A 106 2.42 -6.19 -2.90
C GLN A 106 2.69 -5.10 -3.94
N LYS A 107 3.05 -5.47 -5.18
CA LYS A 107 3.26 -4.49 -6.28
C LYS A 107 2.00 -3.68 -6.60
N LYS A 108 0.81 -4.27 -6.42
CA LYS A 108 -0.50 -3.62 -6.62
C LYS A 108 -0.95 -2.78 -5.43
N SER A 109 -0.25 -2.85 -4.29
CA SER A 109 -0.57 -2.06 -3.11
C SER A 109 -0.58 -0.55 -3.40
N PRO A 110 -1.56 0.21 -2.90
CA PRO A 110 -1.53 1.67 -2.94
C PRO A 110 -0.50 2.29 -1.98
N LEU A 111 0.03 1.52 -1.03
CA LEU A 111 1.11 1.97 -0.14
C LEU A 111 2.45 1.90 -0.87
N LYS A 112 3.07 3.06 -1.10
CA LYS A 112 4.37 3.15 -1.78
C LYS A 112 5.43 3.77 -0.88
N THR A 113 6.69 3.46 -1.17
CA THR A 113 7.83 4.13 -0.53
C THR A 113 7.97 5.55 -1.06
N PHE A 114 7.95 6.52 -0.16
CA PHE A 114 8.20 7.92 -0.47
C PHE A 114 9.65 8.28 -0.17
N ASN A 115 10.45 8.39 -1.23
CA ASN A 115 11.89 8.63 -1.14
C ASN A 115 12.28 10.09 -0.91
N ASN A 116 11.31 11.01 -0.89
CA ASN A 116 11.50 12.44 -0.63
C ASN A 116 12.66 13.04 -1.44
N ARG A 117 12.62 12.91 -2.77
CA ARG A 117 13.67 13.41 -3.66
C ARG A 117 13.57 14.93 -3.79
N PRO A 118 14.68 15.66 -4.03
CA PRO A 118 14.62 17.06 -4.42
C PRO A 118 13.71 17.27 -5.64
N HIS A 119 13.13 18.46 -5.76
CA HIS A 119 12.40 18.82 -6.97
C HIS A 119 13.40 19.18 -8.06
N GLU A 120 13.28 18.58 -9.25
CA GLU A 120 14.14 18.90 -10.40
C GLU A 120 13.74 20.22 -11.07
N VAL A 121 12.55 20.72 -10.73
CA VAL A 121 11.91 21.89 -11.32
C VAL A 121 11.28 22.72 -10.20
N PRO A 122 11.37 24.06 -10.24
CA PRO A 122 10.76 24.92 -9.24
C PRO A 122 9.27 24.60 -9.07
N GLN A 123 8.77 24.64 -7.84
CA GLN A 123 7.37 24.32 -7.59
C GLN A 123 6.46 25.42 -8.16
N ALA A 124 5.32 25.04 -8.70
CA ALA A 124 4.33 26.01 -9.23
C ALA A 124 3.77 26.97 -8.16
N HIS A 125 3.92 26.64 -6.87
CA HIS A 125 3.44 27.46 -5.75
C HIS A 125 4.57 28.10 -4.93
N GLY A 126 5.73 28.33 -5.53
CA GLY A 126 6.80 29.14 -4.93
C GLY A 126 7.68 28.43 -3.91
N GLY A 127 7.66 27.10 -3.86
CA GLY A 127 8.65 26.34 -3.10
C GLY A 127 9.88 26.01 -3.95
N GLY A 128 11.06 26.13 -3.34
CA GLY A 128 12.32 25.79 -3.98
C GLY A 128 12.52 24.29 -4.15
N ASP A 129 13.75 23.89 -4.49
CA ASP A 129 14.08 22.50 -4.86
C ASP A 129 14.11 21.52 -3.68
N ARG A 130 13.80 22.00 -2.47
CA ARG A 130 13.88 21.20 -1.24
C ARG A 130 12.76 20.16 -1.20
N PRO A 131 13.08 18.93 -0.78
CA PRO A 131 12.11 17.84 -0.80
C PRO A 131 11.00 18.08 0.24
N LEU A 132 9.75 17.90 -0.20
CA LEU A 132 8.54 18.09 0.60
C LEU A 132 7.72 16.79 0.75
N PRO A 133 7.08 16.56 1.92
CA PRO A 133 7.21 17.37 3.13
C PRO A 133 8.63 17.25 3.68
N HIS A 134 9.08 18.21 4.48
CA HIS A 134 10.41 18.09 5.08
C HIS A 134 10.46 16.88 6.03
N MET A 135 11.33 15.93 5.72
CA MET A 135 11.54 14.73 6.50
C MET A 135 13.02 14.35 6.48
N VAL A 136 13.49 13.84 7.62
CA VAL A 136 14.87 13.38 7.78
C VAL A 136 14.97 12.02 7.10
N VAL A 137 15.55 11.99 5.91
CA VAL A 137 15.89 10.76 5.20
C VAL A 137 17.40 10.62 5.26
N ASP A 138 17.88 9.82 6.20
CA ASP A 138 19.29 9.44 6.23
C ASP A 138 19.40 8.06 5.57
N ARG A 139 20.00 8.04 4.37
CA ARG A 139 20.16 6.81 3.57
C ARG A 139 21.18 5.84 4.17
N ASN A 140 22.04 6.32 5.06
CA ASN A 140 23.10 5.54 5.69
C ASN A 140 22.76 5.16 7.13
N ALA A 141 21.81 5.84 7.76
CA ALA A 141 21.30 5.44 9.06
C ALA A 141 20.20 4.38 8.91
N PRO A 142 20.37 3.17 9.51
CA PRO A 142 19.33 2.15 9.53
C PRO A 142 18.06 2.59 10.30
N HIS A 143 18.12 3.73 10.99
CA HIS A 143 17.07 4.22 11.88
C HIS A 143 16.22 5.37 11.29
N HIS A 144 16.48 5.82 10.06
CA HIS A 144 15.65 6.81 9.36
C HIS A 144 14.99 6.18 8.13
N PRO A 145 13.97 5.32 8.33
CA PRO A 145 13.31 4.66 7.22
C PRO A 145 12.70 5.71 6.26
N PRO A 146 12.59 5.37 4.97
CA PRO A 146 11.95 6.24 4.01
C PRO A 146 10.51 6.53 4.42
N GLY A 147 9.95 7.59 3.86
CA GLY A 147 8.53 7.88 4.02
C GLY A 147 7.69 6.80 3.37
N ARG A 148 6.41 6.79 3.70
CA ARG A 148 5.39 6.02 3.01
C ARG A 148 4.32 6.99 2.54
N GLU A 149 3.90 6.83 1.30
CA GLU A 149 2.77 7.55 0.72
C GLU A 149 1.57 6.63 0.59
N TYR A 150 0.39 7.21 0.80
CA TYR A 150 -0.89 6.51 0.61
C TYR A 150 -1.90 7.49 0.00
N PRO A 151 -2.73 7.07 -0.97
CA PRO A 151 -3.70 7.93 -1.64
C PRO A 151 -4.76 8.48 -0.70
N LEU A 152 -5.08 9.77 -0.90
CA LEU A 152 -6.35 10.33 -0.49
C LEU A 152 -7.43 9.94 -1.52
N PRO A 153 -8.71 9.87 -1.09
CA PRO A 153 -9.80 9.50 -1.97
C PRO A 153 -9.91 10.46 -3.17
N ASN A 154 -10.45 9.96 -4.28
CA ASN A 154 -10.79 10.80 -5.42
C ASN A 154 -12.31 10.96 -5.48
N HIS A 155 -12.80 12.15 -5.14
CA HIS A 155 -14.25 12.41 -5.08
C HIS A 155 -14.89 12.55 -6.46
N HIS A 156 -14.09 12.79 -7.51
CA HIS A 156 -14.58 12.93 -8.88
C HIS A 156 -14.50 11.62 -9.66
N ASP A 157 -13.56 10.74 -9.32
CA ASP A 157 -13.40 9.42 -9.92
C ASP A 157 -12.85 8.41 -8.90
N PRO A 158 -13.73 7.69 -8.17
CA PRO A 158 -13.33 6.76 -7.12
C PRO A 158 -12.47 5.57 -7.59
N HIS A 159 -12.44 5.28 -8.91
CA HIS A 159 -11.64 4.17 -9.45
C HIS A 159 -10.18 4.54 -9.66
N ASN A 160 -9.86 5.84 -9.65
CA ASN A 160 -8.51 6.34 -9.84
C ASN A 160 -7.97 7.00 -8.56
N PRO A 161 -6.68 6.81 -8.21
CA PRO A 161 -6.11 7.50 -7.07
C PRO A 161 -6.18 9.01 -7.29
N GLY A 162 -6.57 9.76 -6.26
CA GLY A 162 -6.70 11.22 -6.33
C GLY A 162 -5.35 11.91 -6.57
N PRO A 163 -5.32 13.25 -6.65
CA PRO A 163 -4.07 13.99 -6.85
C PRO A 163 -3.19 14.00 -5.60
N ALA A 164 -3.72 13.69 -4.42
CA ALA A 164 -3.06 13.88 -3.15
C ALA A 164 -2.72 12.57 -2.42
N ARG A 165 -1.67 12.63 -1.60
CA ARG A 165 -1.14 11.54 -0.79
C ARG A 165 -0.92 12.01 0.64
N VAL A 166 -1.19 11.15 1.62
CA VAL A 166 -0.70 11.34 2.98
C VAL A 166 0.70 10.77 3.10
N ILE A 167 1.58 11.46 3.82
CA ILE A 167 2.96 11.00 4.05
C ILE A 167 3.15 10.67 5.52
N THR A 168 3.56 9.43 5.79
CA THR A 168 3.96 8.99 7.12
C THR A 168 5.42 8.54 7.12
N GLN A 169 6.11 8.72 8.24
CA GLN A 169 7.47 8.20 8.41
C GLN A 169 7.56 7.48 9.74
N GLN A 170 8.20 6.31 9.75
CA GLN A 170 8.51 5.62 11.01
C GLN A 170 9.69 6.32 11.70
N THR A 171 9.61 6.44 13.01
CA THR A 171 10.62 7.03 13.89
C THR A 171 11.58 5.96 14.40
N LYS A 172 12.72 6.37 14.99
CA LYS A 172 13.69 5.45 15.59
C LYS A 172 13.07 4.51 16.64
N GLY A 173 12.11 5.02 17.42
CA GLY A 173 11.41 4.26 18.46
C GLY A 173 10.29 3.34 17.93
N GLY A 174 10.14 3.20 16.61
CA GLY A 174 9.12 2.36 15.99
C GLY A 174 7.73 2.98 15.87
N HIS A 175 7.50 4.16 16.46
CA HIS A 175 6.27 4.95 16.23
C HIS A 175 6.25 5.58 14.85
N HIS A 176 5.11 6.14 14.44
CA HIS A 176 4.99 6.86 13.16
C HIS A 176 4.74 8.35 13.38
N THR A 177 5.17 9.17 12.42
CA THR A 177 4.89 10.60 12.39
C THR A 177 4.20 10.92 11.07
N PHE A 178 3.07 11.61 11.13
CA PHE A 178 2.47 12.25 9.96
C PHE A 178 3.33 13.44 9.55
N LYS A 179 3.79 13.44 8.29
CA LYS A 179 4.67 14.49 7.74
C LYS A 179 3.90 15.56 6.98
N GLY A 180 2.72 15.23 6.48
CA GLY A 180 1.88 16.17 5.74
C GLY A 180 1.05 15.48 4.66
N VAL A 181 0.29 16.32 3.96
CA VAL A 181 -0.33 15.97 2.68
C VAL A 181 0.53 16.56 1.57
N ILE A 182 0.82 15.76 0.55
CA ILE A 182 1.38 16.24 -0.72
C ILE A 182 0.39 16.01 -1.84
N ALA A 183 0.48 16.78 -2.90
CA ALA A 183 -0.28 16.56 -4.11
C ALA A 183 0.60 16.77 -5.34
N HIS A 184 0.32 16.03 -6.40
CA HIS A 184 0.90 16.28 -7.71
C HIS A 184 0.40 17.62 -8.27
N ASP A 185 1.29 18.38 -8.89
CA ASP A 185 0.92 19.54 -9.69
C ASP A 185 0.10 19.09 -10.91
N GLN A 186 -1.22 19.26 -10.81
CA GLN A 186 -2.17 18.84 -11.82
C GLN A 186 -1.98 19.52 -13.19
N SER A 187 -1.27 20.66 -13.24
CA SER A 187 -1.00 21.42 -14.46
C SER A 187 0.14 20.83 -15.30
N ARG A 188 0.96 19.93 -14.71
CA ARG A 188 2.11 19.33 -15.38
C ARG A 188 1.74 18.02 -16.06
N THR A 189 2.33 17.81 -17.23
CA THR A 189 2.29 16.52 -17.90
C THR A 189 3.21 15.55 -17.15
N PRO A 190 2.74 14.34 -16.79
CA PRO A 190 3.59 13.34 -16.15
C PRO A 190 4.82 13.05 -17.01
N GLY A 191 5.99 12.97 -16.39
CA GLY A 191 7.23 12.58 -17.06
C GLY A 191 8.20 11.90 -16.10
N PRO A 192 9.20 11.15 -16.62
CA PRO A 192 10.19 10.49 -15.77
C PRO A 192 11.01 11.55 -15.02
N GLY A 193 11.18 11.38 -13.70
CA GLY A 193 12.07 12.23 -12.89
C GLY A 193 11.41 13.44 -12.22
N TYR A 194 10.30 13.95 -12.75
CA TYR A 194 9.63 15.11 -12.17
C TYR A 194 9.00 14.75 -10.82
N ASN A 195 9.68 15.13 -9.73
CA ASN A 195 9.02 15.27 -8.44
C ASN A 195 8.16 16.54 -8.51
N ASP A 196 6.94 16.40 -9.00
CA ASP A 196 5.96 17.48 -9.20
C ASP A 196 5.09 17.71 -7.96
N HIS A 197 5.41 17.05 -6.85
CA HIS A 197 4.66 17.20 -5.62
C HIS A 197 4.82 18.60 -5.03
N PHE A 198 3.76 19.12 -4.42
CA PHE A 198 3.83 20.25 -3.50
C PHE A 198 3.13 19.88 -2.19
N GLN A 199 3.54 20.52 -1.09
CA GLN A 199 2.90 20.29 0.20
C GLN A 199 1.58 21.06 0.29
N VAL A 200 0.49 20.34 0.59
CA VAL A 200 -0.83 20.94 0.84
C VAL A 200 -0.91 21.32 2.31
N LYS A 201 -0.96 22.63 2.58
CA LYS A 201 -1.05 23.15 3.95
C LYS A 201 -2.49 23.01 4.47
N PRO A 202 -2.68 22.64 5.75
CA PRO A 202 -4.00 22.65 6.38
C PRO A 202 -4.54 24.09 6.46
N ARG A 203 -5.85 24.25 6.32
CA ARG A 203 -6.61 25.44 6.71
C ARG A 203 -7.50 25.09 7.89
N HIS A 204 -7.65 26.04 8.81
CA HIS A 204 -8.43 25.91 10.05
C HIS A 204 -9.74 26.66 9.95
#